data_AF-A0A534XH39-F1
#
_entry.id   AF-A0A534XH39-F1
#
_cell.length_a   1.000
_cell.length_b   1.000
_cell.length_c   1.000
_cell.angle_alpha   90.00
_cell.angle_beta   90.00
_cell.angle_gamma   90.00
#
_symmetry.space_group_name_H-M   'P 1'
#
loop_
_entity.id
_entity.type
_entity.pdbx_description
1 polymer ?
#
loop_
_entity_poly.entity_id
_entity_poly.type
_entity_poly.pdbx_seq_one_letter_code
_entity_poly.pdbx_strand_id
1 'polypeptide(L)'
;MSAQPSFFARLWLAIVCWFRIVFDARFAGQVVALRSGSALPAPGDRPTLARPPEPMNAAQALHLLSLLQREGRLIDFCEEDLAGFSDSQVGAAARTVHDGCRKAVREAFTLVPVRAEPEGSPVTLPAGFDPRAVRLTGNVTGSPPFSGVLRHHGWKAAQVRMPVASGDSSLIAPAEVELP
;
A
#
# COMPACT_ATOMS: atom_id res chain seq x y z
N MET A 1 -0.10 22.99 -37.33
CA MET A 1 0.94 23.85 -37.95
C MET A 1 1.48 24.76 -36.86
N SER A 2 2.69 24.50 -36.36
CA SER A 2 3.34 25.36 -35.37
C SER A 2 3.73 26.67 -36.05
N ALA A 3 3.20 27.80 -35.57
CA ALA A 3 3.58 29.12 -36.09
C ALA A 3 5.08 29.34 -35.87
N GLN A 4 5.81 29.75 -36.91
CA GLN A 4 7.23 30.04 -36.76
C GLN A 4 7.44 31.31 -35.92
N PRO A 5 8.41 31.32 -34.99
CA PRO A 5 8.68 32.48 -34.15
C PRO A 5 9.18 33.67 -34.99
N SER A 6 8.75 34.88 -34.63
CA SER A 6 9.21 36.12 -35.25
C SER A 6 10.73 36.31 -35.10
N PHE A 7 11.31 37.23 -35.87
CA PHE A 7 12.75 37.53 -35.78
C PHE A 7 13.18 37.91 -34.35
N PHE A 8 12.47 38.85 -33.71
CA PHE A 8 12.78 39.29 -32.35
C PHE A 8 12.62 38.16 -31.32
N ALA A 9 11.63 37.28 -31.49
CA ALA A 9 11.46 36.11 -30.64
C ALA A 9 12.64 35.13 -30.77
N ARG A 10 13.15 34.91 -32.00
CA ARG A 10 14.34 34.07 -32.24
C ARG A 10 15.61 34.70 -31.66
N LEU A 11 15.78 36.01 -31.81
CA LEU A 11 16.93 36.74 -31.28
C LEU A 11 16.97 36.69 -29.75
N TRP A 12 15.83 36.93 -29.09
CA TRP A 12 15.72 36.82 -27.64
C TRP A 12 15.94 35.38 -27.16
N LEU A 13 15.35 34.40 -27.85
CA LEU A 13 15.53 32.98 -27.55
C LEU A 13 17.01 32.57 -27.63
N ALA A 14 17.77 33.09 -28.61
CA ALA A 14 19.19 32.80 -28.72
C ALA A 14 20.00 33.29 -27.50
N ILE A 15 19.71 34.49 -27.01
CA ILE A 15 20.36 35.06 -25.83
C ILE A 15 20.04 34.23 -24.58
N VAL A 16 18.75 33.91 -24.36
CA VAL A 16 18.32 33.12 -23.19
C VAL A 16 18.85 31.68 -23.25
N CYS A 17 18.80 31.05 -24.42
CA CYS A 17 19.31 29.68 -24.60
C CYS A 17 20.82 29.61 -24.36
N TRP A 18 21.60 30.61 -24.79
CA TRP A 18 23.03 30.65 -24.50
C TRP A 18 23.31 30.61 -23.00
N PHE A 19 22.66 31.49 -22.22
CA PHE A 19 22.80 31.49 -20.76
C PHE A 19 22.33 30.16 -20.14
N ARG A 20 21.15 29.66 -20.54
CA ARG A 20 20.62 28.40 -20.00
C ARG A 20 21.50 27.19 -20.35
N ILE A 21 22.11 27.14 -21.53
CA ILE A 21 23.02 26.04 -21.89
C ILE A 21 24.27 26.05 -21.00
N VAL A 22 24.77 27.23 -20.64
CA VAL A 22 25.97 27.35 -19.78
C VAL A 22 25.66 27.02 -18.31
N PHE A 23 24.49 27.44 -17.81
CA PHE A 23 24.17 27.36 -16.37
C PHE A 23 23.18 26.24 -15.97
N ASP A 24 22.53 25.55 -16.90
CA ASP A 24 21.57 24.48 -16.64
C ASP A 24 21.96 23.19 -17.42
N ALA A 25 22.67 22.29 -16.75
CA ALA A 25 23.17 21.04 -17.32
C ALA A 25 22.05 20.13 -17.87
N ARG A 26 20.86 20.16 -17.26
CA ARG A 26 19.71 19.36 -17.71
C ARG A 26 19.16 19.90 -19.02
N PHE A 27 19.05 21.21 -19.14
CA PHE A 27 18.63 21.87 -20.38
C PHE A 27 19.65 21.64 -21.51
N ALA A 28 20.95 21.75 -21.22
CA ALA A 28 22.01 21.44 -22.18
C ALA A 28 21.90 20.00 -22.72
N GLY A 29 21.64 19.02 -21.84
CA GLY A 29 21.40 17.63 -22.23
C GLY A 29 20.20 17.45 -23.17
N GLN A 30 19.10 18.18 -22.93
CA GLN A 30 17.92 18.16 -23.80
C GLN A 30 18.19 18.77 -25.19
N VAL A 31 18.98 19.85 -25.26
CA VAL A 31 19.39 20.48 -26.53
C VAL A 31 20.30 19.55 -27.34
N VAL A 32 21.23 18.84 -26.68
CA VAL A 32 22.07 17.82 -27.34
C VAL A 32 21.21 16.67 -27.88
N ALA A 33 20.27 16.15 -27.09
CA ALA A 33 19.35 15.11 -27.51
C ALA A 33 18.56 15.50 -28.77
N LEU A 34 17.98 16.71 -28.76
CA LEU A 34 17.27 17.29 -29.91
C LEU A 34 18.15 17.43 -31.15
N ARG A 35 19.39 17.90 -30.99
CA ARG A 35 20.34 18.05 -32.11
C ARG A 35 20.75 16.69 -32.69
N SER A 36 20.85 15.66 -31.85
CA SER A 36 21.18 14.30 -32.26
C SER A 36 19.99 13.51 -32.84
N GLY A 37 18.81 14.13 -32.97
CA GLY A 37 17.60 13.45 -33.43
C GLY A 37 17.04 12.43 -32.44
N SER A 38 17.52 12.44 -31.19
CA SER A 38 17.01 11.60 -30.12
C SER A 38 15.70 12.18 -29.58
N ALA A 39 14.71 11.32 -29.36
CA ALA A 39 13.42 11.74 -28.82
C ALA A 39 13.62 12.38 -27.44
N LEU A 40 13.01 13.55 -27.22
CA LEU A 40 12.96 14.18 -25.90
C LEU A 40 12.36 13.20 -24.88
N PRO A 41 12.85 13.18 -23.62
CA PRO A 41 12.16 12.48 -22.56
C PRO A 41 10.72 13.00 -22.48
N ALA A 42 9.75 12.10 -22.51
CA ALA A 42 8.34 12.48 -22.47
C ALA A 42 8.06 13.30 -21.19
N PRO A 43 7.09 14.24 -21.19
CA PRO A 43 6.71 15.04 -20.02
C PRO A 43 6.17 14.26 -18.80
N GLY A 44 6.29 12.92 -18.79
CA GLY A 44 5.71 11.99 -17.81
C GLY A 44 6.56 11.69 -16.57
N ASP A 45 7.83 12.11 -16.50
CA ASP A 45 8.69 11.89 -15.32
C ASP A 45 8.43 12.85 -14.15
N ARG A 46 7.24 13.47 -14.10
CA ARG A 46 6.80 14.09 -12.84
C ARG A 46 6.29 12.96 -11.95
N PRO A 47 6.80 12.82 -10.70
CA PRO A 47 6.22 11.91 -9.73
C PRO A 47 4.72 12.18 -9.70
N THR A 48 3.92 11.18 -10.06
CA THR A 48 2.47 11.30 -10.02
C THR A 48 2.11 11.64 -8.59
N LEU A 49 1.62 12.87 -8.36
CA LEU A 49 1.08 13.24 -7.05
C LEU A 49 0.05 12.18 -6.70
N ALA A 50 0.28 11.49 -5.58
CA ALA A 50 -0.56 10.40 -5.14
C ALA A 50 -2.01 10.87 -5.16
N ARG A 51 -2.89 10.11 -5.83
CA ARG A 51 -4.33 10.33 -5.80
C ARG A 51 -4.75 10.53 -4.34
N PRO A 52 -5.57 11.55 -4.02
CA PRO A 52 -6.12 11.71 -2.67
C PRO A 52 -6.73 10.38 -2.21
N PRO A 53 -6.53 9.98 -0.94
CA PRO A 53 -7.10 8.73 -0.45
C PRO A 53 -8.62 8.79 -0.62
N GLU A 54 -9.18 7.85 -1.38
CA GLU A 54 -10.62 7.70 -1.45
C GLU A 54 -11.14 7.31 -0.06
N PRO A 55 -12.31 7.84 0.36
CA PRO A 55 -12.89 7.49 1.64
C PRO A 55 -13.13 5.97 1.67
N MET A 56 -12.75 5.35 2.79
CA MET A 56 -12.94 3.92 3.01
C MET A 56 -14.41 3.57 2.81
N ASN A 57 -14.68 2.49 2.05
CA ASN A 57 -16.04 1.99 1.90
C ASN A 57 -16.48 1.32 3.21
N ALA A 58 -17.20 2.06 4.06
CA ALA A 58 -17.64 1.61 5.37
C ALA A 58 -18.46 0.32 5.32
N ALA A 59 -19.31 0.15 4.29
CA ALA A 59 -20.12 -1.06 4.13
C ALA A 59 -19.24 -2.31 3.91
N GLN A 60 -18.15 -2.19 3.14
CA GLN A 60 -17.19 -3.29 2.95
C GLN A 60 -16.43 -3.63 4.24
N ALA A 61 -16.06 -2.62 5.03
CA ALA A 61 -15.41 -2.82 6.31
C ALA A 61 -16.35 -3.54 7.31
N LEU A 62 -17.60 -3.11 7.40
CA LEU A 62 -18.61 -3.74 8.24
C LEU A 62 -18.93 -5.18 7.80
N HIS A 63 -18.93 -5.44 6.49
CA HIS A 63 -19.10 -6.80 5.96
C HIS A 63 -17.94 -7.74 6.29
N LEU A 64 -16.70 -7.25 6.27
CA LEU A 64 -15.56 -8.04 6.76
C LEU A 64 -15.70 -8.32 8.26
N LEU A 65 -16.13 -7.32 9.04
CA LEU A 65 -16.32 -7.45 10.47
C LEU A 65 -17.44 -8.45 10.81
N SER A 66 -18.56 -8.45 10.08
CA SER A 66 -19.64 -9.43 10.25
C SER A 66 -19.21 -10.85 9.93
N LEU A 67 -18.36 -11.04 8.90
CA LEU A 67 -17.80 -12.35 8.57
C LEU A 67 -16.92 -12.88 9.72
N LEU A 68 -16.05 -12.03 10.28
CA LEU A 68 -15.18 -12.41 11.41
C LEU A 68 -15.98 -12.70 12.68
N GLN A 69 -17.06 -11.94 12.92
CA GLN A 69 -17.95 -12.19 14.04
C GLN A 69 -18.72 -13.51 13.88
N ARG A 70 -19.28 -13.77 12.69
CA ARG A 70 -20.07 -14.99 12.45
C ARG A 70 -19.24 -16.27 12.58
N GLU A 71 -18.04 -16.30 12.02
CA GLU A 71 -17.22 -17.52 12.04
C GLU A 71 -16.38 -17.65 13.32
N GLY A 72 -15.98 -16.54 13.95
CA GLY A 72 -15.00 -16.53 15.04
C GLY A 72 -15.44 -15.86 16.33
N ARG A 73 -16.61 -15.22 16.40
CA ARG A 73 -17.06 -14.44 17.58
C ARG A 73 -16.05 -13.37 18.02
N LEU A 74 -15.38 -12.75 17.04
CA LEU A 74 -14.29 -11.81 17.29
C LEU A 74 -14.71 -10.61 18.15
N ILE A 75 -15.88 -10.04 17.87
CA ILE A 75 -16.39 -8.85 18.58
C ILE A 75 -16.71 -9.24 20.01
N ASP A 76 -17.41 -10.36 20.21
CA ASP A 76 -17.73 -10.85 21.56
C ASP A 76 -16.46 -11.03 22.39
N PHE A 77 -15.40 -11.61 21.80
CA PHE A 77 -14.13 -11.78 22.49
C PHE A 77 -13.43 -10.47 22.83
N CYS A 78 -13.50 -9.46 21.95
CA CYS A 78 -12.91 -8.14 22.18
C CYS A 78 -13.65 -7.32 23.24
N GLU A 79 -14.97 -7.48 23.33
CA GLU A 79 -15.82 -6.76 24.28
C GLU A 79 -15.93 -7.46 25.65
N GLU A 80 -15.41 -8.68 25.79
CA GLU A 80 -15.38 -9.43 27.04
C GLU A 80 -14.33 -8.88 28.03
N ASP A 81 -14.70 -8.73 29.31
CA ASP A 81 -13.76 -8.36 30.37
C ASP A 81 -12.99 -9.58 30.86
N LEU A 82 -11.69 -9.59 30.61
CA LEU A 82 -10.83 -10.72 30.93
C LEU A 82 -10.27 -10.71 32.37
N ALA A 83 -10.51 -9.66 33.16
CA ALA A 83 -9.86 -9.49 34.47
C ALA A 83 -10.11 -10.64 35.47
N GLY A 84 -11.23 -11.34 35.34
CA GLY A 84 -11.61 -12.47 36.21
C GLY A 84 -11.19 -13.86 35.72
N PHE A 85 -10.60 -13.97 34.52
CA PHE A 85 -10.28 -15.26 33.90
C PHE A 85 -8.80 -15.60 34.06
N SER A 86 -8.50 -16.88 34.24
CA SER A 86 -7.12 -17.39 34.20
C SER A 86 -6.58 -17.45 32.76
N ASP A 87 -5.25 -17.41 32.62
CA ASP A 87 -4.57 -17.61 31.33
C ASP A 87 -5.03 -18.88 30.59
N SER A 88 -5.35 -19.94 31.32
CA SER A 88 -5.85 -21.18 30.73
C SER A 88 -7.26 -21.04 30.13
N GLN A 89 -8.15 -20.29 30.79
CA GLN A 89 -9.51 -20.03 30.31
C GLN A 89 -9.47 -19.08 29.12
N VAL A 90 -8.69 -17.99 29.22
CA VAL A 90 -8.48 -17.06 28.11
C VAL A 90 -7.86 -17.78 26.92
N GLY A 91 -6.83 -18.61 27.16
CA GLY A 91 -6.19 -19.39 26.11
C GLY A 91 -7.11 -20.40 25.44
N ALA A 92 -8.04 -21.03 26.18
CA ALA A 92 -9.03 -21.92 25.61
C ALA A 92 -10.02 -21.17 24.70
N ALA A 93 -10.56 -20.04 25.16
CA ALA A 93 -11.46 -19.19 24.36
C ALA A 93 -10.76 -18.62 23.12
N ALA A 94 -9.55 -18.10 23.29
CA ALA A 94 -8.75 -17.50 22.22
C ALA A 94 -8.44 -18.50 21.09
N ARG A 95 -8.23 -19.79 21.39
CA ARG A 95 -8.03 -20.82 20.35
C ARG A 95 -9.27 -21.00 19.49
N THR A 96 -10.46 -21.07 20.09
CA THR A 96 -11.72 -21.17 19.36
C THR A 96 -11.95 -19.96 18.45
N VAL A 97 -11.76 -18.74 18.98
CA VAL A 97 -11.89 -17.48 18.23
C VAL A 97 -10.88 -17.42 17.09
N HIS A 98 -9.61 -17.75 17.39
CA HIS A 98 -8.55 -17.80 16.40
C HIS A 98 -8.87 -18.75 15.25
N ASP A 99 -9.34 -19.96 15.54
CA ASP A 99 -9.62 -20.96 14.50
C ASP A 99 -10.78 -20.52 13.59
N GLY A 100 -11.82 -19.92 14.17
CA GLY A 100 -12.93 -19.33 13.43
C GLY A 100 -12.52 -18.14 12.55
N CYS A 101 -11.79 -17.17 13.11
CA CYS A 101 -11.28 -16.03 12.34
C CYS A 101 -10.29 -16.47 11.25
N ARG A 102 -9.43 -17.46 11.55
CA ARG A 102 -8.49 -18.03 10.57
C ARG A 102 -9.22 -18.67 9.40
N LYS A 103 -10.30 -19.42 9.68
CA LYS A 103 -11.16 -20.00 8.64
C LYS A 103 -11.77 -18.89 7.77
N ALA A 104 -12.42 -17.90 8.37
CA ALA A 104 -13.02 -16.77 7.66
C ALA A 104 -12.01 -16.06 6.73
N VAL A 105 -10.82 -15.74 7.24
CA VAL A 105 -9.78 -15.07 6.45
C VAL A 105 -9.31 -15.94 5.28
N ARG A 106 -9.15 -17.25 5.46
CA ARG A 106 -8.68 -18.17 4.41
C ARG A 106 -9.72 -18.41 3.31
N GLU A 107 -11.00 -18.39 3.66
CA GLU A 107 -12.10 -18.46 2.70
C GLU A 107 -12.20 -17.15 1.89
N ALA A 108 -12.13 -16.01 2.58
CA ALA A 108 -12.26 -14.70 1.95
C ALA A 108 -11.01 -14.26 1.18
N PHE A 109 -9.80 -14.68 1.55
CA PHE A 109 -8.56 -14.14 0.99
C PHE A 109 -7.54 -15.23 0.65
N THR A 110 -6.87 -15.04 -0.50
CA THR A 110 -5.58 -15.70 -0.77
C THR A 110 -4.48 -14.72 -0.39
N LEU A 111 -3.82 -14.98 0.75
CA LEU A 111 -2.72 -14.16 1.25
C LEU A 111 -1.38 -14.72 0.79
N VAL A 112 -0.51 -13.86 0.30
CA VAL A 112 0.86 -14.17 -0.12
C VAL A 112 1.84 -13.23 0.58
N PRO A 113 3.09 -13.66 0.79
CA PRO A 113 4.08 -12.81 1.42
C PRO A 113 4.45 -11.63 0.50
N VAL A 114 4.71 -10.44 1.06
CA VAL A 114 5.25 -9.30 0.28
C VAL A 114 6.69 -9.59 -0.13
N ARG A 115 7.45 -10.26 0.74
CA ARG A 115 8.83 -10.71 0.53
C ARG A 115 8.91 -12.22 0.66
N ALA A 116 9.47 -12.90 -0.33
CA ALA A 116 9.52 -14.36 -0.37
C ALA A 116 10.60 -14.96 0.55
N GLU A 117 11.57 -14.14 0.98
CA GLU A 117 12.62 -14.56 1.88
C GLU A 117 12.06 -14.94 3.27
N PRO A 118 12.62 -15.94 3.96
CA PRO A 118 12.24 -16.26 5.33
C PRO A 118 12.51 -15.10 6.29
N GLU A 119 11.68 -14.96 7.31
CA GLU A 119 11.96 -14.04 8.42
C GLU A 119 13.28 -14.42 9.09
N GLY A 120 14.09 -13.41 9.42
CA GLY A 120 15.47 -13.58 9.89
C GLY A 120 16.52 -13.58 8.78
N SER A 121 16.13 -13.63 7.50
CA SER A 121 17.09 -13.60 6.40
C SER A 121 17.70 -12.21 6.19
N PRO A 122 18.99 -12.11 5.79
CA PRO A 122 19.57 -10.87 5.34
C PRO A 122 18.93 -10.43 4.03
N VAL A 123 18.64 -9.13 3.90
CA VAL A 123 17.99 -8.55 2.73
C VAL A 123 18.65 -7.23 2.37
N THR A 124 18.77 -7.00 1.07
CA THR A 124 19.21 -5.71 0.52
C THR A 124 18.06 -5.07 -0.24
N LEU A 125 17.77 -3.82 0.08
CA LEU A 125 16.75 -2.99 -0.55
C LEU A 125 17.45 -2.00 -1.48
N PRO A 126 17.28 -2.13 -2.80
CA PRO A 126 17.95 -1.27 -3.77
C PRO A 126 17.38 0.16 -3.75
N ALA A 127 18.08 1.08 -4.43
CA ALA A 127 17.51 2.38 -4.74
C ALA A 127 16.22 2.22 -5.56
N GLY A 128 15.17 2.92 -5.17
CA GLY A 128 13.85 2.83 -5.81
C GLY A 128 12.95 1.70 -5.30
N PHE A 129 13.24 1.08 -4.15
CA PHE A 129 12.29 0.16 -3.51
C PHE A 129 10.96 0.86 -3.18
N ASP A 130 9.85 0.11 -3.15
CA ASP A 130 8.53 0.66 -2.82
C ASP A 130 8.37 0.84 -1.29
N PRO A 131 8.32 2.09 -0.78
CA PRO A 131 8.18 2.35 0.65
C PRO A 131 6.78 2.03 1.20
N ARG A 132 5.79 1.77 0.34
CA ARG A 132 4.45 1.31 0.76
C ARG A 132 4.42 -0.20 0.99
N ALA A 133 5.25 -0.95 0.26
CA ALA A 133 5.37 -2.39 0.39
C ALA A 133 6.34 -2.80 1.50
N VAL A 134 7.42 -2.03 1.72
CA VAL A 134 8.46 -2.35 2.70
C VAL A 134 8.71 -1.16 3.61
N ARG A 135 8.44 -1.34 4.90
CA ARG A 135 8.76 -0.36 5.94
C ARG A 135 10.15 -0.63 6.53
N LEU A 136 11.01 0.37 6.48
CA LEU A 136 12.29 0.36 7.19
C LEU A 136 12.06 0.62 8.70
N THR A 137 12.74 -0.13 9.56
CA THR A 137 12.68 0.03 11.02
C THR A 137 14.10 0.05 11.59
N GLY A 138 14.29 0.73 12.74
CA GLY A 138 15.59 0.91 13.37
C GLY A 138 16.31 2.20 12.95
N ASN A 139 17.65 2.19 12.98
CA ASN A 139 18.46 3.35 12.65
C ASN A 139 18.60 3.52 11.12
N VAL A 140 17.63 4.20 10.50
CA VAL A 140 17.58 4.43 9.05
C VAL A 140 18.37 5.70 8.72
N THR A 141 19.67 5.56 8.49
CA THR A 141 20.55 6.66 8.06
C THR A 141 21.16 6.37 6.70
N GLY A 142 21.35 7.42 5.89
CA GLY A 142 21.96 7.33 4.56
C GLY A 142 20.94 7.14 3.44
N SER A 143 21.43 6.76 2.26
CA SER A 143 20.62 6.51 1.07
C SER A 143 20.69 5.02 0.69
N PRO A 144 19.69 4.49 -0.03
CA PRO A 144 19.77 3.14 -0.56
C PRO A 144 21.06 2.89 -1.37
N PRO A 145 21.54 1.64 -1.45
CA PRO A 145 20.89 0.42 -0.98
C PRO A 145 20.96 0.24 0.54
N PHE A 146 19.83 -0.14 1.15
CA PHE A 146 19.78 -0.48 2.57
C PHE A 146 20.00 -1.97 2.77
N SER A 147 20.82 -2.37 3.74
CA SER A 147 20.99 -3.77 4.11
C SER A 147 20.48 -3.99 5.53
N GLY A 148 19.72 -5.06 5.73
CA GLY A 148 19.11 -5.37 7.02
C GLY A 148 18.63 -6.81 7.09
N VAL A 149 17.81 -7.10 8.10
CA VAL A 149 17.23 -8.43 8.33
C VAL A 149 15.72 -8.33 8.17
N LEU A 150 15.11 -9.25 7.41
CA LEU A 150 13.66 -9.30 7.26
C LEU A 150 13.03 -9.68 8.60
N ARG A 151 12.39 -8.72 9.29
CA ARG A 151 11.73 -8.98 10.57
C ARG A 151 10.34 -9.60 10.43
N HIS A 152 9.60 -9.18 9.41
CA HIS A 152 8.30 -9.73 9.06
C HIS A 152 8.14 -9.66 7.55
N HIS A 153 7.72 -10.76 6.92
CA HIS A 153 7.67 -10.87 5.46
C HIS A 153 6.52 -10.04 4.82
N GLY A 154 5.57 -9.60 5.65
CA GLY A 154 4.41 -8.81 5.25
C GLY A 154 3.38 -9.64 4.51
N TRP A 155 2.12 -9.23 4.55
CA TRP A 155 1.03 -9.92 3.85
C TRP A 155 0.46 -9.06 2.74
N LYS A 156 0.24 -9.67 1.57
CA LYS A 156 -0.47 -9.09 0.45
C LYS A 156 -1.63 -9.99 0.06
N ALA A 157 -2.80 -9.42 -0.17
CA ALA A 157 -3.91 -10.15 -0.77
C ALA A 157 -3.61 -10.36 -2.27
N ALA A 158 -3.38 -11.61 -2.68
CA ALA A 158 -3.30 -12.00 -4.09
C ALA A 158 -4.69 -12.13 -4.71
N GLN A 159 -5.68 -12.55 -3.91
CA GLN A 159 -7.06 -12.69 -4.35
C GLN A 159 -8.01 -12.37 -3.19
N VAL A 160 -9.16 -11.76 -3.53
CA VAL A 160 -10.26 -11.48 -2.62
C VAL A 160 -11.51 -12.20 -3.14
N ARG A 161 -12.14 -12.99 -2.27
CA ARG A 161 -13.32 -13.84 -2.51
C ARG A 161 -14.36 -13.56 -1.42
N MET A 162 -14.78 -12.31 -1.32
CA MET A 162 -15.79 -11.93 -0.33
C MET A 162 -17.16 -12.50 -0.74
N PRO A 163 -17.90 -13.14 0.18
CA PRO A 163 -19.29 -13.50 -0.09
C PRO A 163 -20.10 -12.22 -0.31
N VAL A 164 -21.21 -12.32 -1.07
CA VAL A 164 -22.09 -11.18 -1.31
C VAL A 164 -22.71 -10.72 0.01
N ALA A 165 -22.58 -9.43 0.32
CA ALA A 165 -23.27 -8.83 1.45
C ALA A 165 -24.77 -8.76 1.16
N SER A 166 -25.60 -9.21 2.11
CA SER A 166 -27.06 -9.14 2.01
C SER A 166 -27.62 -8.46 3.25
N GLY A 167 -28.60 -7.58 3.05
CA GLY A 167 -29.27 -6.88 4.15
C GLY A 167 -28.57 -5.57 4.54
N ASP A 168 -28.90 -5.09 5.73
CA ASP A 168 -28.35 -3.86 6.30
C ASP A 168 -26.92 -4.09 6.80
N SER A 169 -25.93 -3.45 6.17
CA SER A 169 -24.52 -3.57 6.54
C SER A 169 -24.20 -3.04 7.95
N SER A 170 -25.08 -2.21 8.54
CA SER A 170 -24.89 -1.72 9.91
C SER A 170 -25.23 -2.78 10.96
N LEU A 171 -25.99 -3.82 10.60
CA LEU A 171 -26.33 -4.94 11.46
C LEU A 171 -25.25 -6.03 11.32
N ILE A 172 -24.26 -5.99 12.22
CA ILE A 172 -23.09 -6.88 12.17
C ILE A 172 -23.45 -8.32 12.61
N ALA A 173 -24.27 -8.46 13.64
CA ALA A 173 -24.80 -9.73 14.12
C ALA A 173 -26.24 -9.52 14.65
N PRO A 174 -27.19 -10.40 14.31
CA PRO A 174 -28.54 -10.32 14.85
C PRO A 174 -28.56 -10.69 16.34
N ALA A 175 -29.53 -10.14 17.08
CA ALA A 175 -29.83 -10.62 18.42
C ALA A 175 -30.52 -11.99 18.35
N GLU A 176 -30.08 -12.93 19.19
CA GLU A 176 -30.66 -14.27 19.29
C GLU A 176 -31.61 -14.32 20.49
N VAL A 177 -32.83 -14.81 20.28
CA VAL A 177 -33.85 -14.98 21.34
C VAL A 177 -34.34 -16.41 21.28
N GLU A 178 -34.08 -17.16 22.35
CA GLU A 178 -34.60 -18.52 22.51
C GLU A 178 -36.06 -18.45 22.98
N LEU A 179 -36.94 -19.18 22.28
CA LEU A 179 -38.37 -19.29 22.64
C LEU A 179 -38.59 -20.52 23.52
N PRO A 180 -39.54 -20.47 24.47
CA PRO A 180 -39.86 -21.57 25.39
C PRO A 180 -40.52 -22.77 24.72
#